data_AF-A0A8T2KDV3-F1
#
_entry.id   AF-A0A8T2KDV3-F1
#
_cell.length_a   1.000
_cell.length_b   1.000
_cell.length_c   1.000
_cell.angle_alpha   90.00
_cell.angle_beta   90.00
_cell.angle_gamma   90.00
#
_symmetry.space_group_name_H-M   'P 1'
#
loop_
_entity.id
_entity.type
_entity.pdbx_description
1 polymer ?
#
loop_
_entity_poly.entity_id
_entity_poly.type
_entity_poly.pdbx_seq_one_letter_code
_entity_poly.pdbx_strand_id
1 'polypeptide(L)'
;MHMTSYVRDVTPIAALHYGSYHPTRLSLISRSAPGPSQVVEVKNLIFRGEAFENPMADKKRLAFSIIQYLHDQLRNGGLSSDAQESLEVAIQCLETAFDVSIEDRSLAIPQTLPDIFSEATYQISPPVNSGLASPSEDDISEAERLKSEGNEQMKLENFESAVSFYTKALDLNPTNAVYFCNRAAAYSKLGNYAGAVRDCEEAITIDPSYSKAYGRMGLALSSLNKHAEAVGFYKRALELDPENETYKSNLKIAEQKMKEMPSPMGAPGGFDLAGLLNNPSFMSMVNEH
;
A
#
# COMPACT_ATOMS: atom_id res chain seq x y z
N MET A 1 -48.57 -45.36 -30.27
CA MET A 1 -49.85 -44.82 -30.79
C MET A 1 -49.89 -43.35 -30.42
N HIS A 2 -50.15 -42.44 -31.37
CA HIS A 2 -50.24 -40.96 -31.18
C HIS A 2 -48.93 -40.25 -30.72
N MET A 3 -48.36 -39.32 -31.51
CA MET A 3 -48.68 -37.87 -31.69
C MET A 3 -48.04 -36.99 -30.57
N THR A 4 -47.53 -35.76 -30.81
CA THR A 4 -47.68 -34.85 -31.98
C THR A 4 -46.44 -33.95 -32.21
N SER A 5 -46.53 -33.08 -33.24
CA SER A 5 -45.67 -31.94 -33.63
C SER A 5 -45.58 -30.78 -32.60
N TYR A 6 -44.89 -29.63 -32.75
CA TYR A 6 -44.46 -28.85 -33.95
C TYR A 6 -43.42 -27.72 -33.61
N VAL A 7 -42.42 -27.49 -34.48
CA VAL A 7 -41.90 -26.20 -35.02
C VAL A 7 -41.38 -25.00 -34.16
N ARG A 8 -40.09 -24.66 -34.42
CA ARG A 8 -39.38 -23.35 -34.69
C ARG A 8 -39.43 -22.09 -33.79
N ASP A 9 -38.34 -21.30 -33.97
CA ASP A 9 -38.08 -19.87 -33.68
C ASP A 9 -37.99 -19.50 -32.17
N VAL A 10 -37.19 -18.54 -31.68
CA VAL A 10 -36.91 -17.14 -32.11
C VAL A 10 -35.46 -16.66 -31.78
N THR A 11 -35.05 -15.53 -32.35
CA THR A 11 -33.73 -14.84 -32.25
C THR A 11 -33.42 -14.08 -30.93
N PRO A 12 -32.15 -13.71 -30.65
CA PRO A 12 -31.70 -13.13 -29.36
C PRO A 12 -31.74 -11.58 -29.26
N ILE A 13 -32.02 -11.08 -28.04
CA ILE A 13 -32.09 -9.69 -27.53
C ILE A 13 -31.79 -9.79 -26.01
N ALA A 14 -31.11 -8.91 -25.23
CA ALA A 14 -30.55 -7.54 -25.30
C ALA A 14 -29.42 -7.41 -24.21
N ALA A 15 -28.78 -6.26 -23.88
CA ALA A 15 -28.25 -5.08 -24.61
C ALA A 15 -27.75 -4.02 -23.57
N LEU A 16 -27.11 -2.92 -24.04
CA LEU A 16 -26.77 -1.67 -23.31
C LEU A 16 -25.66 -1.81 -22.22
N HIS A 17 -24.84 -0.83 -21.85
CA HIS A 17 -24.52 0.57 -22.25
C HIS A 17 -23.05 0.84 -21.76
N TYR A 18 -22.29 1.92 -22.00
CA TYR A 18 -22.43 3.25 -22.66
C TYR A 18 -20.99 3.74 -23.06
N GLY A 19 -20.74 5.05 -23.27
CA GLY A 19 -19.38 5.63 -23.12
C GLY A 19 -18.75 6.34 -24.34
N SER A 20 -19.19 7.56 -24.65
CA SER A 20 -18.72 8.40 -25.77
C SER A 20 -17.24 8.84 -25.72
N TYR A 21 -16.56 8.90 -26.87
CA TYR A 21 -15.35 9.74 -27.09
C TYR A 21 -15.32 10.33 -28.51
N HIS A 22 -14.73 11.52 -28.68
CA HIS A 22 -14.71 12.27 -29.94
C HIS A 22 -13.55 11.87 -30.88
N PRO A 23 -13.75 11.87 -32.22
CA PRO A 23 -12.67 11.73 -33.20
C PRO A 23 -12.05 13.09 -33.58
N THR A 24 -10.72 13.24 -33.44
CA THR A 24 -10.00 14.39 -33.98
C THR A 24 -9.58 14.15 -35.42
N ARG A 25 -9.85 15.15 -36.28
CA ARG A 25 -9.67 15.14 -37.73
C ARG A 25 -8.19 15.13 -38.14
N LEU A 26 -7.73 14.09 -38.84
CA LEU A 26 -6.48 14.11 -39.60
C LEU A 26 -6.73 13.68 -41.06
N SER A 27 -6.07 14.37 -42.00
CA SER A 27 -6.43 14.36 -43.42
C SER A 27 -5.71 13.30 -44.24
N LEU A 28 -6.44 12.72 -45.19
CA LEU A 28 -5.89 11.89 -46.27
C LEU A 28 -4.77 12.62 -47.02
N ILE A 29 -3.58 12.02 -47.06
CA ILE A 29 -2.59 12.29 -48.11
C ILE A 29 -2.40 10.99 -48.89
N SER A 30 -3.00 10.95 -50.09
CA SER A 30 -2.85 9.82 -51.00
C SER A 30 -1.46 9.81 -51.63
N ARG A 31 -0.65 8.77 -51.35
CA ARG A 31 0.51 8.39 -52.15
C ARG A 31 0.63 6.86 -52.24
N SER A 32 0.49 6.37 -53.47
CA SER A 32 1.01 5.09 -54.01
C SER A 32 1.33 3.95 -53.02
N ALA A 33 0.51 2.90 -53.01
CA ALA A 33 0.84 1.65 -52.33
C ALA A 33 2.05 0.96 -53.01
N PRO A 34 3.07 0.53 -52.25
CA PRO A 34 4.14 -0.33 -52.78
C PRO A 34 3.64 -1.78 -52.97
N GLY A 35 4.22 -2.49 -53.93
CA GLY A 35 3.87 -3.88 -54.24
C GLY A 35 4.23 -4.89 -53.14
N PRO A 36 3.70 -6.12 -53.21
CA PRO A 36 3.76 -7.11 -52.12
C PRO A 36 5.18 -7.60 -51.74
N SER A 37 6.21 -7.28 -52.52
CA SER A 37 7.59 -7.70 -52.26
C SER A 37 8.36 -6.84 -51.24
N GLN A 38 7.99 -5.58 -50.99
CA GLN A 38 8.68 -4.73 -50.01
C GLN A 38 8.09 -4.79 -48.59
N VAL A 39 6.92 -5.41 -48.42
CA VAL A 39 6.27 -5.59 -47.11
C VAL A 39 6.99 -6.65 -46.26
N VAL A 40 7.81 -7.50 -46.87
CA VAL A 40 8.60 -8.53 -46.17
C VAL A 40 9.86 -7.94 -45.53
N GLU A 41 10.55 -7.03 -46.23
CA GLU A 41 11.88 -6.56 -45.81
C GLU A 41 11.80 -5.52 -44.67
N VAL A 42 10.82 -4.62 -44.70
CA VAL A 42 10.57 -3.68 -43.59
C VAL A 42 10.02 -4.40 -42.35
N LYS A 43 9.26 -5.50 -42.52
CA LYS A 43 8.81 -6.33 -41.39
C LYS A 43 9.94 -7.09 -40.71
N ASN A 44 11.06 -7.36 -41.39
CA ASN A 44 12.20 -8.09 -40.82
C ASN A 44 13.26 -7.18 -40.17
N LEU A 45 13.09 -5.85 -40.19
CA LEU A 45 14.08 -4.89 -39.65
C LEU A 45 13.62 -4.10 -38.41
N ILE A 46 12.38 -4.31 -37.94
CA ILE A 46 11.91 -3.85 -36.61
C ILE A 46 11.40 -5.05 -35.78
N PHE A 47 12.05 -6.21 -35.95
CA PHE A 47 11.95 -7.36 -35.05
C PHE A 47 13.35 -7.65 -34.47
N ARG A 48 13.74 -6.89 -33.44
CA ARG A 48 14.82 -7.23 -32.51
C ARG A 48 14.20 -7.32 -31.12
N GLY A 49 14.28 -8.50 -30.50
CA GLY A 49 13.68 -8.77 -29.20
C GLY A 49 12.36 -9.54 -29.35
N GLU A 50 12.44 -10.84 -29.14
CA GLU A 50 11.30 -11.70 -28.81
C GLU A 50 10.84 -11.38 -27.37
N ALA A 51 9.64 -11.71 -26.92
CA ALA A 51 8.74 -12.75 -27.41
C ALA A 51 7.24 -12.37 -27.25
N PHE A 52 6.36 -13.24 -27.75
CA PHE A 52 5.03 -13.36 -27.18
C PHE A 52 5.17 -13.76 -25.70
N GLU A 53 4.65 -12.95 -24.78
CA GLU A 53 4.57 -13.30 -23.36
C GLU A 53 3.77 -14.60 -23.20
N ASN A 54 4.35 -15.57 -22.50
CA ASN A 54 3.71 -16.84 -22.19
C ASN A 54 3.44 -16.87 -20.69
N PRO A 55 2.20 -16.64 -20.22
CA PRO A 55 1.89 -16.55 -18.79
C PRO A 55 2.16 -17.81 -17.97
N MET A 56 2.51 -18.94 -18.62
CA MET A 56 3.02 -20.14 -17.93
C MET A 56 4.56 -20.11 -17.79
N ALA A 57 5.29 -19.53 -18.75
CA ALA A 57 6.73 -19.37 -18.66
C ALA A 57 7.12 -18.42 -17.52
N ASP A 58 6.39 -17.32 -17.33
CA ASP A 58 6.69 -16.35 -16.28
C ASP A 58 6.35 -16.87 -14.88
N LYS A 59 5.33 -17.73 -14.76
CA LYS A 59 5.07 -18.51 -13.53
C LYS A 59 6.19 -19.51 -13.24
N LYS A 60 6.68 -20.22 -14.27
CA LYS A 60 7.82 -21.13 -14.12
C LYS A 60 9.11 -20.39 -13.75
N ARG A 61 9.39 -19.21 -14.33
CA ARG A 61 10.51 -18.32 -13.96
C ARG A 61 10.43 -17.86 -12.50
N LEU A 62 9.25 -17.46 -12.03
CA LEU A 62 9.03 -17.08 -10.63
C LEU A 62 9.26 -18.27 -9.68
N ALA A 63 8.69 -19.44 -10.00
CA ALA A 63 8.90 -20.65 -9.22
C ALA A 63 10.37 -21.07 -9.18
N PHE A 64 11.06 -21.05 -10.33
CA PHE A 64 12.50 -21.30 -10.44
C PHE A 64 13.33 -20.33 -9.59
N SER A 65 13.01 -19.03 -9.61
CA SER A 65 13.70 -18.01 -8.82
C SER A 65 13.54 -18.22 -7.31
N ILE A 66 12.37 -18.72 -6.88
CA ILE A 66 12.12 -19.13 -5.49
C ILE A 66 12.94 -20.39 -5.17
N ILE A 67 12.85 -21.45 -5.98
CA ILE A 67 13.60 -22.70 -5.81
C ILE A 67 15.12 -22.46 -5.70
N GLN A 68 15.68 -21.59 -6.55
CA GLN A 68 17.08 -21.17 -6.48
C GLN A 68 17.43 -20.52 -5.13
N TYR A 69 16.60 -19.59 -4.64
CA TYR A 69 16.81 -18.95 -3.35
C TYR A 69 16.74 -19.95 -2.19
N LEU A 70 15.75 -20.84 -2.17
CA LEU A 70 15.62 -21.86 -1.12
C LEU A 70 16.82 -22.84 -1.13
N HIS A 71 17.35 -23.20 -2.30
CA HIS A 71 18.57 -24.01 -2.41
C HIS A 71 19.85 -23.28 -1.94
N ASP A 72 19.94 -21.96 -2.11
CA ASP A 72 21.01 -21.17 -1.52
C ASP A 72 20.91 -21.17 0.02
N GLN A 73 19.70 -20.95 0.56
CA GLN A 73 19.47 -20.95 2.01
C GLN A 73 19.74 -22.31 2.67
N LEU A 74 19.49 -23.44 1.97
CA LEU A 74 19.93 -24.77 2.45
C LEU A 74 21.46 -24.89 2.58
N ARG A 75 22.22 -24.27 1.68
CA ARG A 75 23.69 -24.37 1.61
C ARG A 75 24.39 -23.36 2.54
N ASN A 76 23.83 -22.16 2.64
CA ASN A 76 24.50 -20.98 3.19
C ASN A 76 23.75 -20.33 4.36
N GLY A 77 22.46 -20.64 4.57
CA GLY A 77 21.54 -19.89 5.45
C GLY A 77 21.63 -20.19 6.95
N GLY A 78 22.56 -21.04 7.40
CA GLY A 78 22.79 -21.30 8.84
C GLY A 78 21.61 -21.94 9.61
N LEU A 79 20.73 -22.65 8.89
CA LEU A 79 19.50 -23.27 9.41
C LEU A 79 19.78 -24.47 10.34
N SER A 80 18.82 -24.81 11.21
CA SER A 80 18.81 -26.07 11.97
C SER A 80 18.39 -27.27 11.11
N SER A 81 18.72 -28.50 11.54
CA SER A 81 18.36 -29.75 10.82
C SER A 81 16.87 -29.81 10.47
N ASP A 82 16.01 -29.63 11.47
CA ASP A 82 14.55 -29.63 11.36
C ASP A 82 14.05 -28.61 10.31
N ALA A 83 14.73 -27.46 10.20
CA ALA A 83 14.41 -26.41 9.25
C ALA A 83 14.98 -26.70 7.84
N GLN A 84 16.13 -27.37 7.73
CA GLN A 84 16.67 -27.86 6.46
C GLN A 84 15.76 -28.96 5.87
N GLU A 85 15.38 -29.96 6.66
CA GLU A 85 14.45 -31.03 6.26
C GLU A 85 13.09 -30.44 5.80
N SER A 86 12.56 -29.47 6.56
CA SER A 86 11.33 -28.75 6.18
C SER A 86 11.46 -27.96 4.87
N LEU A 87 12.64 -27.41 4.60
CA LEU A 87 12.94 -26.59 3.43
C LEU A 87 13.20 -27.45 2.17
N GLU A 88 13.84 -28.62 2.31
CA GLU A 88 13.97 -29.61 1.24
C GLU A 88 12.60 -30.12 0.76
N VAL A 89 11.69 -30.43 1.70
CA VAL A 89 10.30 -30.81 1.36
C VAL A 89 9.57 -29.65 0.65
N ALA A 90 9.77 -28.41 1.08
CA ALA A 90 9.17 -27.24 0.42
C ALA A 90 9.67 -27.06 -1.03
N ILE A 91 10.97 -27.26 -1.26
CA ILE A 91 11.55 -27.24 -2.62
C ILE A 91 10.95 -28.34 -3.49
N GLN A 92 10.93 -29.59 -3.01
CA GLN A 92 10.42 -30.70 -3.83
C GLN A 92 8.94 -30.53 -4.20
N CYS A 93 8.14 -29.97 -3.29
CA CYS A 93 6.75 -29.57 -3.55
C CYS A 93 6.65 -28.50 -4.63
N LEU A 94 7.52 -27.48 -4.63
CA LEU A 94 7.54 -26.42 -5.65
C LEU A 94 7.98 -26.94 -7.03
N GLU A 95 9.06 -27.74 -7.09
CA GLU A 95 9.51 -28.37 -8.33
C GLU A 95 8.37 -29.19 -8.97
N THR A 96 7.70 -30.01 -8.16
CA THR A 96 6.58 -30.87 -8.60
C THR A 96 5.34 -30.06 -9.01
N ALA A 97 5.00 -29.01 -8.28
CA ALA A 97 3.79 -28.21 -8.53
C ALA A 97 3.90 -27.29 -9.75
N PHE A 98 5.11 -26.86 -10.11
CA PHE A 98 5.35 -25.96 -11.24
C PHE A 98 5.97 -26.64 -12.46
N ASP A 99 6.37 -27.91 -12.37
CA ASP A 99 7.06 -28.64 -13.45
C ASP A 99 8.38 -27.92 -13.82
N VAL A 100 9.23 -27.74 -12.80
CA VAL A 100 10.48 -26.95 -12.85
C VAL A 100 11.55 -27.68 -12.04
N SER A 101 12.79 -27.73 -12.52
CA SER A 101 13.93 -28.18 -11.75
C SER A 101 15.02 -27.12 -11.64
N ILE A 102 15.87 -27.20 -10.61
CA ILE A 102 17.10 -26.40 -10.47
C ILE A 102 18.05 -26.48 -11.68
N GLU A 103 17.92 -27.51 -12.52
CA GLU A 103 18.71 -27.68 -13.75
C GLU A 103 18.22 -26.83 -14.94
N ASP A 104 17.00 -26.28 -14.89
CA ASP A 104 16.35 -25.53 -15.99
C ASP A 104 16.93 -24.11 -16.20
N ARG A 105 18.20 -24.02 -16.60
CA ARG A 105 18.92 -22.74 -16.79
C ARG A 105 18.27 -21.76 -17.78
N SER A 106 17.33 -22.21 -18.62
CA SER A 106 16.50 -21.36 -19.48
C SER A 106 15.40 -20.58 -18.74
N LEU A 107 15.12 -20.93 -17.49
CA LEU A 107 14.22 -20.19 -16.59
C LEU A 107 14.97 -19.17 -15.71
N ALA A 108 16.30 -19.21 -15.70
CA ALA A 108 17.12 -18.27 -14.95
C ALA A 108 16.97 -16.83 -15.48
N ILE A 109 16.81 -15.90 -14.54
CA ILE A 109 16.76 -14.46 -14.80
C ILE A 109 18.05 -13.77 -14.29
N PRO A 110 18.44 -12.60 -14.83
CA PRO A 110 19.77 -12.03 -14.54
C PRO A 110 19.97 -11.44 -13.14
N GLN A 111 18.89 -11.12 -12.42
CA GLN A 111 18.88 -10.61 -11.05
C GLN A 111 18.44 -11.72 -10.09
N THR A 112 18.93 -11.74 -8.84
CA THR A 112 18.46 -12.71 -7.85
C THR A 112 17.11 -12.31 -7.27
N LEU A 113 16.37 -13.27 -6.69
CA LEU A 113 15.09 -12.97 -6.01
C LEU A 113 15.25 -11.95 -4.85
N PRO A 114 16.30 -12.00 -4.01
CA PRO A 114 16.64 -10.92 -3.08
C PRO A 114 16.85 -9.56 -3.74
N ASP A 115 17.57 -9.46 -4.86
CA ASP A 115 17.81 -8.18 -5.55
C ASP A 115 16.49 -7.59 -6.06
N ILE A 116 15.67 -8.40 -6.73
CA ILE A 116 14.35 -8.01 -7.27
C ILE A 116 13.42 -7.55 -6.13
N PHE A 117 13.44 -8.25 -5.00
CA PHE A 117 12.66 -7.85 -3.81
C PHE A 117 13.21 -6.57 -3.18
N SER A 118 14.53 -6.36 -3.16
CA SER A 118 15.16 -5.14 -2.68
C SER A 118 14.86 -3.94 -3.57
N GLU A 119 14.89 -4.08 -4.89
CA GLU A 119 14.52 -3.03 -5.85
C GLU A 119 13.02 -2.68 -5.76
N ALA A 120 12.15 -3.70 -5.68
CA ALA A 120 10.71 -3.50 -5.51
C ALA A 120 10.38 -2.80 -4.17
N THR A 121 11.02 -3.20 -3.07
CA THR A 121 10.84 -2.52 -1.77
C THR A 121 11.43 -1.12 -1.77
N TYR A 122 12.54 -0.85 -2.47
CA TYR A 122 13.09 0.49 -2.67
C TYR A 122 12.09 1.46 -3.32
N GLN A 123 11.23 0.98 -4.23
CA GLN A 123 10.19 1.80 -4.86
C GLN A 123 8.93 1.96 -4.00
N ILE A 124 8.64 1.00 -3.10
CA ILE A 124 7.51 1.07 -2.16
C ILE A 124 7.85 1.94 -0.94
N SER A 125 9.10 1.91 -0.48
CA SER A 125 9.64 2.72 0.61
C SER A 125 11.16 2.78 0.47
N PRO A 126 11.73 3.86 -0.12
CA PRO A 126 13.19 3.96 -0.25
C PRO A 126 13.81 4.02 1.14
N PRO A 127 14.72 3.08 1.51
CA PRO A 127 15.32 3.07 2.82
C PRO A 127 16.18 4.32 3.02
N VAL A 128 15.93 5.05 4.12
CA VAL A 128 16.69 6.24 4.54
C VAL A 128 18.05 5.79 5.07
N ASN A 129 18.94 5.40 4.15
CA ASN A 129 20.14 4.65 4.47
C ASN A 129 21.44 5.44 4.19
N SER A 130 21.97 6.04 5.26
CA SER A 130 23.40 6.25 5.58
C SER A 130 24.40 6.85 4.55
N GLY A 131 23.97 7.23 3.34
CA GLY A 131 24.87 7.69 2.26
C GLY A 131 24.83 9.19 1.93
N LEU A 132 23.94 9.97 2.55
CA LEU A 132 23.88 11.42 2.35
C LEU A 132 25.01 12.10 3.11
N ALA A 133 25.80 12.92 2.39
CA ALA A 133 26.65 13.91 3.05
C ALA A 133 25.77 14.84 3.90
N SER A 134 26.30 15.30 5.04
CA SER A 134 25.62 16.29 5.88
C SER A 134 25.27 17.52 5.03
N PRO A 135 24.00 17.97 4.98
CA PRO A 135 23.58 19.13 4.20
C PRO A 135 24.48 20.33 4.44
N SER A 136 24.83 21.07 3.38
CA SER A 136 25.67 22.26 3.52
C SER A 136 24.94 23.39 4.27
N GLU A 137 25.67 24.39 4.74
CA GLU A 137 25.08 25.55 5.41
C GLU A 137 24.10 26.31 4.49
N ASP A 138 24.39 26.34 3.18
CA ASP A 138 23.50 26.87 2.15
C ASP A 138 22.24 25.99 1.96
N ASP A 139 22.38 24.66 1.92
CA ASP A 139 21.24 23.72 1.82
C ASP A 139 20.30 23.85 3.03
N ILE A 140 20.86 23.97 4.24
CA ILE A 140 20.11 24.16 5.49
C ILE A 140 19.40 25.51 5.47
N SER A 141 20.08 26.58 5.03
CA SER A 141 19.51 27.93 4.91
C SER A 141 18.34 27.97 3.93
N GLU A 142 18.49 27.38 2.74
CA GLU A 142 17.43 27.31 1.73
C GLU A 142 16.29 26.37 2.17
N ALA A 143 16.58 25.25 2.84
CA ALA A 143 15.55 24.38 3.40
C ALA A 143 14.72 25.10 4.49
N GLU A 144 15.36 25.89 5.36
CA GLU A 144 14.67 26.73 6.34
C GLU A 144 13.83 27.82 5.68
N ARG A 145 14.28 28.39 4.55
CA ARG A 145 13.50 29.34 3.74
C ARG A 145 12.28 28.66 3.09
N LEU A 146 12.46 27.49 2.49
CA LEU A 146 11.39 26.68 1.87
C LEU A 146 10.36 26.22 2.91
N LYS A 147 10.80 25.76 4.09
CA LYS A 147 9.91 25.47 5.23
C LYS A 147 9.13 26.72 5.65
N SER A 148 9.73 27.90 5.60
CA SER A 148 9.05 29.15 5.97
C SER A 148 8.00 29.57 4.93
N GLU A 149 8.30 29.43 3.63
CA GLU A 149 7.32 29.61 2.55
C GLU A 149 6.16 28.60 2.66
N GLY A 150 6.46 27.32 2.93
CA GLY A 150 5.44 26.30 3.20
C GLY A 150 4.54 26.67 4.38
N ASN A 151 5.08 27.29 5.43
CA ASN A 151 4.29 27.80 6.56
C ASN A 151 3.38 28.97 6.17
N GLU A 152 3.77 29.84 5.23
CA GLU A 152 2.87 30.88 4.70
C GLU A 152 1.75 30.27 3.84
N GLN A 153 2.07 29.30 2.99
CA GLN A 153 1.05 28.57 2.21
C GLN A 153 0.05 27.82 3.12
N MET A 154 0.48 27.30 4.27
CA MET A 154 -0.42 26.74 5.30
C MET A 154 -1.39 27.78 5.90
N LYS A 155 -0.99 29.05 6.03
CA LYS A 155 -1.87 30.14 6.51
C LYS A 155 -2.85 30.60 5.45
N LEU A 156 -2.46 30.51 4.17
CA LEU A 156 -3.31 30.80 3.01
C LEU A 156 -4.23 29.62 2.63
N GLU A 157 -4.21 28.52 3.39
CA GLU A 157 -4.92 27.26 3.14
C GLU A 157 -4.57 26.57 1.79
N ASN A 158 -3.45 26.96 1.17
CA ASN A 158 -2.90 26.38 -0.06
C ASN A 158 -2.10 25.09 0.26
N PHE A 159 -2.78 24.06 0.76
CA PHE A 159 -2.11 22.90 1.36
C PHE A 159 -1.25 22.08 0.38
N GLU A 160 -1.60 21.99 -0.90
CA GLU A 160 -0.78 21.35 -1.95
C GLU A 160 0.53 22.11 -2.18
N SER A 161 0.49 23.45 -2.19
CA SER A 161 1.68 24.28 -2.28
C SER A 161 2.57 24.11 -1.04
N ALA A 162 1.96 24.03 0.16
CA ALA A 162 2.70 23.73 1.39
C ALA A 162 3.41 22.36 1.32
N VAL A 163 2.73 21.30 0.85
CA VAL A 163 3.36 19.98 0.59
C VAL A 163 4.53 20.09 -0.38
N SER A 164 4.39 20.88 -1.45
CA SER A 164 5.47 21.11 -2.42
C SER A 164 6.70 21.77 -1.79
N PHE A 165 6.50 22.81 -0.97
CA PHE A 165 7.60 23.52 -0.30
C PHE A 165 8.27 22.69 0.80
N TYR A 166 7.50 21.96 1.63
CA TYR A 166 8.09 21.06 2.63
C TYR A 166 8.82 19.88 2.01
N THR A 167 8.39 19.40 0.83
CA THR A 167 9.12 18.35 0.09
C THR A 167 10.46 18.88 -0.40
N LYS A 168 10.51 20.07 -1.02
CA LYS A 168 11.78 20.69 -1.42
C LYS A 168 12.74 20.96 -0.25
N ALA A 169 12.21 21.28 0.94
CA ALA A 169 13.02 21.41 2.15
C ALA A 169 13.62 20.06 2.60
N LEU A 170 12.89 18.95 2.41
CA LEU A 170 13.36 17.59 2.67
C LEU A 170 14.33 17.09 1.60
N ASP A 171 14.17 17.50 0.35
CA ASP A 171 15.11 17.16 -0.74
C ASP A 171 16.52 17.75 -0.48
N LEU A 172 16.61 18.86 0.28
CA LEU A 172 17.86 19.49 0.71
C LEU A 172 18.36 19.03 2.08
N ASN A 173 17.46 18.85 3.06
CA ASN A 173 17.79 18.34 4.38
C ASN A 173 16.77 17.27 4.81
N PRO A 174 17.00 15.99 4.43
CA PRO A 174 16.10 14.87 4.73
C PRO A 174 16.20 14.40 6.18
N THR A 175 17.04 15.03 7.01
CA THR A 175 17.26 14.67 8.43
C THR A 175 16.52 15.60 9.40
N ASN A 176 15.52 16.36 8.93
CA ASN A 176 14.80 17.32 9.77
C ASN A 176 13.34 16.90 10.06
N ALA A 177 13.10 16.39 11.27
CA ALA A 177 11.78 15.98 11.76
C ALA A 177 10.69 17.07 11.66
N VAL A 178 11.08 18.35 11.70
CA VAL A 178 10.13 19.48 11.61
C VAL A 178 9.49 19.54 10.22
N TYR A 179 10.23 19.21 9.15
CA TYR A 179 9.71 19.33 7.78
C TYR A 179 8.72 18.20 7.47
N PHE A 180 9.07 16.96 7.81
CA PHE A 180 8.16 15.82 7.76
C PHE A 180 6.89 16.09 8.58
N CYS A 181 7.04 16.47 9.85
CA CYS A 181 5.91 16.77 10.73
C CYS A 181 5.00 17.88 10.16
N ASN A 182 5.55 18.90 9.51
CA ASN A 182 4.76 19.96 8.86
C ASN A 182 4.10 19.50 7.55
N ARG A 183 4.76 18.67 6.74
CA ARG A 183 4.15 18.03 5.56
C ARG A 183 3.02 17.08 5.97
N ALA A 184 3.13 16.37 7.09
CA ALA A 184 2.05 15.58 7.68
C ALA A 184 0.82 16.43 8.05
N ALA A 185 1.02 17.67 8.51
CA ALA A 185 -0.09 18.60 8.80
C ALA A 185 -0.80 19.06 7.51
N ALA A 186 -0.03 19.36 6.45
CA ALA A 186 -0.57 19.69 5.14
C ALA A 186 -1.33 18.49 4.52
N TYR A 187 -0.76 17.28 4.58
CA TYR A 187 -1.45 16.05 4.17
C TYR A 187 -2.72 15.79 4.98
N SER A 188 -2.72 16.05 6.30
CA SER A 188 -3.92 15.91 7.14
C SER A 188 -5.02 16.91 6.76
N LYS A 189 -4.67 18.11 6.30
CA LYS A 189 -5.61 19.10 5.75
C LYS A 189 -6.16 18.70 4.38
N LEU A 190 -5.35 18.03 3.56
CA LEU A 190 -5.76 17.45 2.27
C LEU A 190 -6.53 16.12 2.40
N GLY A 191 -6.77 15.61 3.61
CA GLY A 191 -7.39 14.29 3.82
C GLY A 191 -6.48 13.09 3.51
N ASN A 192 -5.22 13.32 3.13
CA ASN A 192 -4.22 12.27 2.89
C ASN A 192 -3.64 11.75 4.20
N TYR A 193 -4.47 11.15 5.05
CA TYR A 193 -4.07 10.67 6.36
C TYR A 193 -3.01 9.55 6.28
N ALA A 194 -2.97 8.77 5.21
CA ALA A 194 -1.92 7.76 4.99
C ALA A 194 -0.55 8.41 4.70
N GLY A 195 -0.50 9.52 3.95
CA GLY A 195 0.72 10.32 3.80
C GLY A 195 1.13 10.99 5.11
N ALA A 196 0.15 11.47 5.89
CA ALA A 196 0.41 12.07 7.21
C ALA A 196 0.95 11.07 8.25
N VAL A 197 0.51 9.81 8.22
CA VAL A 197 1.08 8.73 9.04
C VAL A 197 2.57 8.55 8.69
N ARG A 198 2.91 8.27 7.43
CA ARG A 198 4.31 8.01 7.02
C ARG A 198 5.26 9.16 7.37
N ASP A 199 4.84 10.39 7.14
CA ASP A 199 5.63 11.57 7.53
C ASP A 199 5.76 11.70 9.07
N CYS A 200 4.78 11.25 9.86
CA CYS A 200 4.93 11.20 11.32
C CYS A 200 5.82 10.04 11.79
N GLU A 201 5.83 8.89 11.10
CA GLU A 201 6.74 7.77 11.39
C GLU A 201 8.21 8.19 11.21
N GLU A 202 8.50 8.87 10.10
CA GLU A 202 9.85 9.39 9.82
C GLU A 202 10.24 10.51 10.80
N ALA A 203 9.33 11.45 11.10
CA ALA A 203 9.58 12.50 12.10
C ALA A 203 9.86 11.93 13.51
N ILE A 204 9.20 10.84 13.90
CA ILE A 204 9.44 10.13 15.17
C ILE A 204 10.77 9.35 15.13
N THR A 205 11.15 8.82 13.98
CA THR A 205 12.42 8.08 13.78
C THR A 205 13.61 9.02 13.89
N ILE A 206 13.49 10.25 13.37
CA ILE A 206 14.51 11.31 13.45
C ILE A 206 14.54 11.96 14.84
N ASP A 207 13.39 12.28 15.43
CA ASP A 207 13.32 12.86 16.79
C ASP A 207 12.23 12.17 17.66
N PRO A 208 12.62 11.12 18.43
CA PRO A 208 11.74 10.44 19.38
C PRO A 208 11.26 11.29 20.57
N SER A 209 11.70 12.55 20.69
CA SER A 209 11.22 13.52 21.68
C SER A 209 10.20 14.51 21.12
N TYR A 210 9.94 14.50 19.81
CA TYR A 210 9.11 15.52 19.17
C TYR A 210 7.61 15.28 19.36
N SER A 211 7.05 15.78 20.47
CA SER A 211 5.64 15.63 20.87
C SER A 211 4.63 15.94 19.74
N LYS A 212 4.96 16.89 18.85
CA LYS A 212 4.13 17.28 17.70
C LYS A 212 3.97 16.19 16.64
N ALA A 213 4.98 15.34 16.45
CA ALA A 213 4.87 14.20 15.53
C ALA A 213 3.93 13.13 16.10
N TYR A 214 4.08 12.78 17.39
CA TYR A 214 3.14 11.90 18.10
C TYR A 214 1.70 12.45 18.11
N GLY A 215 1.52 13.75 18.34
CA GLY A 215 0.21 14.41 18.31
C GLY A 215 -0.44 14.42 16.92
N ARG A 216 0.34 14.60 15.85
CA ARG A 216 -0.14 14.54 14.45
C ARG A 216 -0.39 13.11 13.99
N MET A 217 0.40 12.14 14.46
CA MET A 217 0.16 10.70 14.26
C MET A 217 -1.20 10.28 14.83
N GLY A 218 -1.47 10.61 16.10
CA GLY A 218 -2.75 10.31 16.74
C GLY A 218 -3.93 10.92 15.99
N LEU A 219 -3.75 12.09 15.36
CA LEU A 219 -4.78 12.75 14.55
C LEU A 219 -5.02 12.02 13.22
N ALA A 220 -3.96 11.69 12.48
CA ALA A 220 -4.07 10.96 11.22
C ALA A 220 -4.70 9.56 11.43
N LEU A 221 -4.26 8.83 12.45
CA LEU A 221 -4.85 7.54 12.84
C LEU A 221 -6.32 7.69 13.27
N SER A 222 -6.67 8.75 14.00
CA SER A 222 -8.07 9.03 14.36
C SER A 222 -8.95 9.30 13.14
N SER A 223 -8.45 10.00 12.12
CA SER A 223 -9.18 10.20 10.85
C SER A 223 -9.29 8.93 10.01
N LEU A 224 -8.35 7.98 10.17
CA LEU A 224 -8.43 6.62 9.60
C LEU A 224 -9.32 5.67 10.43
N ASN A 225 -10.00 6.16 11.47
CA ASN A 225 -10.78 5.40 12.46
C ASN A 225 -9.96 4.36 13.28
N LYS A 226 -8.61 4.41 13.21
CA LYS A 226 -7.67 3.60 13.99
C LYS A 226 -7.55 4.12 15.43
N HIS A 227 -8.68 4.22 16.12
CA HIS A 227 -8.78 4.91 17.42
C HIS A 227 -7.96 4.24 18.53
N ALA A 228 -7.86 2.92 18.55
CA ALA A 228 -7.03 2.20 19.52
C ALA A 228 -5.53 2.52 19.37
N GLU A 229 -5.03 2.62 18.13
CA GLU A 229 -3.65 3.03 17.85
C GLU A 229 -3.44 4.51 18.23
N ALA A 230 -4.37 5.39 17.83
CA ALA A 230 -4.32 6.82 18.11
C ALA A 230 -4.21 7.14 19.61
N VAL A 231 -4.90 6.39 20.48
CA VAL A 231 -4.82 6.53 21.94
C VAL A 231 -3.39 6.34 22.47
N GLY A 232 -2.62 5.42 21.89
CA GLY A 232 -1.21 5.22 22.25
C GLY A 232 -0.34 6.42 21.87
N PHE A 233 -0.47 6.91 20.64
CA PHE A 233 0.29 8.06 20.16
C PHE A 233 -0.06 9.37 20.91
N TYR A 234 -1.33 9.61 21.26
CA TYR A 234 -1.68 10.77 22.08
C TYR A 234 -1.17 10.67 23.53
N LYS A 235 -1.14 9.47 24.12
CA LYS A 235 -0.52 9.27 25.45
C LYS A 235 0.97 9.57 25.40
N ARG A 236 1.68 9.07 24.39
CA ARG A 236 3.10 9.40 24.19
C ARG A 236 3.35 10.89 23.89
N ALA A 237 2.43 11.56 23.19
CA ALA A 237 2.50 13.01 23.00
C ALA A 237 2.36 13.79 24.32
N LEU A 238 1.51 13.31 25.24
CA LEU A 238 1.30 13.89 26.59
C LEU A 238 2.42 13.52 27.58
N GLU A 239 3.13 12.41 27.40
CA GLU A 239 4.36 12.12 28.16
C GLU A 239 5.48 13.14 27.86
N LEU A 240 5.48 13.69 26.63
CA LEU A 240 6.48 14.65 26.15
C LEU A 240 6.03 16.12 26.31
N ASP A 241 4.72 16.38 26.30
CA ASP A 241 4.12 17.71 26.43
C ASP A 241 2.82 17.63 27.28
N PRO A 242 2.93 17.52 28.62
CA PRO A 242 1.79 17.19 29.49
C PRO A 242 0.69 18.25 29.52
N GLU A 243 1.00 19.51 29.24
CA GLU A 243 0.03 20.62 29.29
C GLU A 243 -0.66 20.92 27.96
N ASN A 244 -0.48 20.04 26.97
CA ASN A 244 -1.09 20.21 25.66
C ASN A 244 -2.58 19.84 25.66
N GLU A 245 -3.44 20.83 25.94
CA GLU A 245 -4.90 20.69 25.92
C GLU A 245 -5.45 20.10 24.60
N THR A 246 -4.75 20.30 23.47
CA THR A 246 -5.15 19.69 22.19
C THR A 246 -4.96 18.17 22.22
N TYR A 247 -3.84 17.67 22.77
CA TYR A 247 -3.63 16.23 22.95
C TYR A 247 -4.56 15.65 24.02
N LYS A 248 -4.81 16.37 25.14
CA LYS A 248 -5.78 15.96 26.18
C LYS A 248 -7.19 15.80 25.58
N SER A 249 -7.65 16.78 24.80
CA SER A 249 -8.95 16.76 24.12
C SER A 249 -9.06 15.63 23.08
N ASN A 250 -8.07 15.52 22.19
CA ASN A 250 -8.09 14.52 21.13
C ASN A 250 -7.97 13.08 21.67
N LEU A 251 -7.19 12.87 22.73
CA LEU A 251 -7.13 11.59 23.45
C LEU A 251 -8.51 11.18 23.95
N LYS A 252 -9.22 12.10 24.62
CA LYS A 252 -10.57 11.86 25.14
C LYS A 252 -11.56 11.50 24.01
N ILE A 253 -11.46 12.16 22.85
CA ILE A 253 -12.27 11.85 21.67
C ILE A 253 -11.95 10.45 21.13
N ALA A 254 -10.67 10.09 21.02
CA ALA A 254 -10.26 8.76 20.55
C ALA A 254 -10.67 7.64 21.53
N GLU A 255 -10.52 7.84 22.84
CA GLU A 255 -10.97 6.89 23.87
C GLU A 255 -12.50 6.74 23.92
N GLN A 256 -13.25 7.81 23.59
CA GLN A 256 -14.71 7.73 23.49
C GLN A 256 -15.13 6.93 22.25
N LYS A 257 -14.60 7.27 21.07
CA LYS A 257 -14.89 6.51 19.83
C LYS A 257 -14.48 5.04 19.93
N MET A 258 -13.40 4.73 20.64
CA MET A 258 -12.98 3.34 20.91
C MET A 258 -14.01 2.54 21.73
N LYS A 259 -14.82 3.20 22.57
CA LYS A 259 -15.91 2.57 23.35
C LYS A 259 -17.23 2.50 22.56
N GLU A 260 -17.42 3.40 21.60
CA GLU A 260 -18.63 3.47 20.76
C GLU A 260 -18.59 2.48 19.58
N MET A 261 -17.39 2.01 19.17
CA MET A 261 -17.27 0.92 18.21
C MET A 261 -17.65 -0.42 18.85
N PRO A 262 -18.69 -1.13 18.35
CA PRO A 262 -19.03 -2.45 18.85
C PRO A 262 -17.94 -3.46 18.50
N SER A 263 -17.57 -4.31 19.45
CA SER A 263 -16.56 -5.37 19.28
C SER A 263 -16.88 -6.26 18.07
N PRO A 264 -15.92 -6.54 17.16
CA PRO A 264 -16.10 -7.46 16.02
C PRO A 264 -16.36 -8.94 16.38
N MET A 265 -16.64 -9.23 17.65
CA MET A 265 -16.81 -10.58 18.20
C MET A 265 -18.18 -10.76 18.91
N GLY A 266 -19.17 -9.95 18.53
CA GLY A 266 -20.58 -10.24 18.76
C GLY A 266 -21.06 -11.37 17.86
N ALA A 267 -20.72 -12.62 18.20
CA ALA A 267 -21.27 -13.78 17.51
C ALA A 267 -22.80 -13.81 17.63
N PRO A 268 -23.56 -14.19 16.57
CA PRO A 268 -25.02 -14.23 16.60
C PRO A 268 -25.52 -15.38 17.49
N GLY A 269 -25.61 -15.08 18.79
CA GLY A 269 -25.88 -16.07 19.85
C GLY A 269 -25.53 -15.60 21.27
N GLY A 270 -24.93 -14.41 21.45
CA GLY A 270 -24.71 -13.82 22.77
C GLY A 270 -26.03 -13.49 23.49
N PHE A 271 -26.39 -14.29 24.49
CA PHE A 271 -27.51 -14.01 25.39
C PHE A 271 -27.24 -12.77 26.24
N ASP A 272 -28.02 -11.69 26.05
CA ASP A 272 -27.99 -10.54 26.94
C ASP A 272 -28.76 -10.83 28.24
N LEU A 273 -28.02 -11.36 29.21
CA LEU A 273 -28.55 -11.65 30.55
C LEU A 273 -28.89 -10.38 31.34
N ALA A 274 -28.28 -9.23 31.02
CA ALA A 274 -28.57 -7.97 31.68
C ALA A 274 -29.92 -7.39 31.21
N GLY A 275 -30.23 -7.50 29.91
CA GLY A 275 -31.54 -7.17 29.34
C GLY A 275 -32.67 -8.04 29.90
N LEU A 276 -32.44 -9.34 30.10
CA LEU A 276 -33.43 -10.27 30.67
C LEU A 276 -33.80 -9.95 32.12
N LEU A 277 -32.82 -9.65 32.97
CA LEU A 277 -33.05 -9.34 34.39
C LEU A 277 -33.82 -8.03 34.61
N ASN A 278 -33.85 -7.14 33.62
CA ASN A 278 -34.54 -5.86 33.69
C ASN A 278 -35.95 -5.89 33.05
N ASN A 279 -36.44 -7.07 32.66
CA ASN A 279 -37.79 -7.26 32.10
C ASN A 279 -38.78 -7.69 33.21
N PRO A 280 -39.80 -6.88 33.56
CA PRO A 280 -40.76 -7.21 34.61
C PRO A 280 -41.50 -8.53 34.40
N SER A 281 -41.75 -8.91 33.14
CA SER A 281 -42.47 -10.16 32.80
C SER A 281 -41.63 -11.42 33.05
N PHE A 282 -40.31 -11.31 33.18
CA PHE A 282 -39.44 -12.44 33.51
C PHE A 282 -39.41 -12.68 35.03
N MET A 283 -39.33 -11.62 35.83
CA MET A 283 -39.43 -11.68 37.30
C MET A 283 -40.70 -12.38 37.80
N SER A 284 -41.85 -12.14 37.14
CA SER A 284 -43.12 -12.80 37.51
C SER A 284 -43.12 -14.31 37.29
N MET A 285 -42.31 -14.84 36.37
CA MET A 285 -42.27 -16.28 36.05
C MET A 285 -41.36 -17.09 37.00
N VAL A 286 -40.41 -16.44 37.68
CA VAL A 286 -39.45 -17.10 38.58
C VAL A 286 -40.04 -17.31 39.98
N ASN A 287 -41.20 -16.71 40.28
CA ASN A 287 -41.74 -16.58 41.64
C ASN A 287 -43.03 -17.41 41.89
N GLU A 288 -43.31 -18.41 41.05
CA GLU A 288 -44.47 -19.33 41.14
C GLU A 288 -44.09 -20.84 41.19
N HIS A 289 -42.89 -21.16 41.69
CA HIS A 289 -42.43 -22.54 41.94
C HIS A 289 -41.79 -22.69 43.33
#